data_AF-A0A5N5EH11-F1
#
_entry.id   AF-A0A5N5EH11-F1
#
_cell.length_a   1.000
_cell.length_b   1.000
_cell.length_c   1.000
_cell.angle_alpha   90.00
_cell.angle_beta   90.00
_cell.angle_gamma   90.00
#
_symmetry.space_group_name_H-M   'P 1'
#
loop_
_entity.id
_entity.type
_entity.pdbx_description
1 polymer ?
#
loop_
_entity_poly.entity_id
_entity_poly.type
_entity_poly.pdbx_seq_one_letter_code
_entity_poly.pdbx_strand_id
1 'polypeptide(L)' 'MPGGGADGYAAVGCGDELALGALHATTHLGLAPRARLTAALAAADHHSAGVTGPYTYVSTPKK' A
#
# COMPACT_ATOMS: atom_id res chain seq x y z
N MET A 1 -1.70 22.15 -6.94
CA MET A 1 -0.60 21.17 -6.79
C MET A 1 -1.21 19.78 -6.89
N PRO A 2 -0.93 18.96 -7.92
CA PRO A 2 -1.46 17.60 -7.96
C PRO A 2 -0.48 16.67 -7.23
N GLY A 3 -0.75 16.37 -5.96
CA GLY A 3 -0.11 15.30 -5.19
C GLY A 3 -0.71 13.92 -5.51
N GLY A 4 -0.93 13.62 -6.80
CA GLY A 4 -1.40 12.32 -7.24
C GLY A 4 -0.21 11.39 -7.40
N GLY A 5 -0.09 10.38 -6.52
CA GLY A 5 0.95 9.36 -6.62
C GLY A 5 1.02 8.80 -8.05
N ALA A 6 2.21 8.81 -8.64
CA ALA A 6 2.48 8.49 -10.04
C ALA A 6 1.99 7.10 -10.48
N ASP A 7 1.72 6.21 -9.52
CA ASP A 7 1.41 4.80 -9.76
C ASP A 7 -0.08 4.45 -9.57
N GLY A 8 -0.95 5.43 -9.28
CA GLY A 8 -2.38 5.19 -9.03
C GLY A 8 -2.70 4.57 -7.66
N TYR A 9 -1.71 4.53 -6.77
CA TYR A 9 -1.87 4.17 -5.35
C TYR A 9 -1.46 5.37 -4.50
N ALA A 10 -2.19 5.59 -3.41
CA ALA A 10 -1.87 6.58 -2.39
C ALA A 10 -1.80 5.86 -1.04
N ALA A 11 -0.75 6.15 -0.27
CA ALA A 11 -0.64 5.75 1.12
C ALA A 11 -0.50 7.02 1.96
N VAL A 12 -0.98 6.98 3.20
CA VAL A 12 -0.94 8.10 4.15
C VAL A 12 -0.63 7.59 5.55
N GLY A 13 0.10 8.39 6.35
CA GLY A 13 0.48 8.05 7.72
C GLY A 13 1.94 7.64 7.86
N CYS A 14 2.36 7.16 9.04
CA CYS A 14 3.78 6.89 9.37
C CYS A 14 4.45 5.73 8.59
N GLY A 15 3.71 5.02 7.74
CA GLY A 15 4.21 3.92 6.92
C GLY A 15 3.93 4.12 5.43
N ASP A 16 3.61 5.34 5.00
CA ASP A 16 3.25 5.67 3.62
C ASP A 16 4.41 5.45 2.64
N GLU A 17 5.61 5.96 2.95
CA GLU A 17 6.82 5.78 2.14
C GLU A 17 7.15 4.28 1.95
N LEU A 18 7.01 3.49 3.02
CA LEU A 18 7.25 2.04 3.03
C LEU A 18 6.21 1.29 2.19
N ALA A 19 4.92 1.63 2.38
CA ALA A 19 3.83 1.02 1.63
C ALA A 19 3.89 1.39 0.13
N LEU A 20 4.21 2.64 -0.21
CA LEU A 20 4.40 3.09 -1.59
C LEU A 20 5.61 2.40 -2.24
N GLY A 21 6.74 2.34 -1.55
CA GLY A 21 7.93 1.65 -2.02
C GLY A 21 7.68 0.17 -2.29
N ALA A 22 6.97 -0.52 -1.38
CA ALA A 22 6.61 -1.92 -1.56
C ALA A 22 5.53 -2.13 -2.64
N LEU A 23 4.57 -1.21 -2.80
CA LEU A 23 3.59 -1.25 -3.89
C LEU A 23 4.26 -1.06 -5.26
N HIS A 24 5.25 -0.18 -5.35
CA HIS A 24 6.07 0.04 -6.54
C HIS A 24 6.93 -1.20 -6.83
N ALA A 25 7.59 -1.76 -5.81
CA ALA A 25 8.36 -2.99 -5.94
C ALA A 25 7.51 -4.21 -6.33
N THR A 26 6.21 -4.23 -6.04
CA THR A 26 5.33 -5.34 -6.43
C THR A 26 4.55 -5.10 -7.73
N THR A 27 4.68 -3.92 -8.36
CA THR A 27 4.01 -3.57 -9.64
C THR A 27 4.39 -4.53 -10.76
N HIS A 28 5.64 -4.99 -10.82
CA HIS A 28 6.14 -5.84 -11.91
C HIS A 28 5.91 -7.34 -11.69
N LEU A 29 5.38 -7.75 -10.53
CA LEU A 29 5.19 -9.16 -10.17
C LEU A 29 3.86 -9.75 -10.69
N GLY A 30 2.99 -8.95 -11.33
CA GLY A 30 1.70 -9.43 -11.84
C GLY A 30 0.73 -9.94 -10.76
N LEU A 31 0.98 -9.57 -9.50
CA LEU A 31 0.20 -10.03 -8.35
C LEU A 31 -1.20 -9.39 -8.33
N ALA A 32 -2.18 -10.15 -7.81
CA ALA A 32 -3.51 -9.63 -7.56
C ALA A 32 -3.44 -8.38 -6.65
N PRO A 33 -4.30 -7.36 -6.85
CA PRO A 33 -4.24 -6.10 -6.09
C PRO A 33 -4.24 -6.30 -4.57
N ARG A 34 -5.02 -7.27 -4.08
CA ARG A 34 -5.09 -7.59 -2.65
C ARG A 34 -3.77 -8.15 -2.12
N ALA A 35 -3.12 -9.05 -2.86
CA ALA A 35 -1.82 -9.61 -2.49
C ALA A 35 -0.73 -8.53 -2.48
N ARG A 36 -0.77 -7.58 -3.42
CA ARG A 36 0.15 -6.43 -3.45
C ARG A 36 -0.02 -5.54 -2.23
N LEU A 37 -1.27 -5.22 -1.88
CA LEU A 37 -1.57 -4.43 -0.68
C LEU A 37 -1.16 -5.18 0.60
N THR A 38 -1.37 -6.50 0.69
CA THR A 38 -0.91 -7.31 1.82
C THR A 38 0.61 -7.29 1.95
N ALA A 39 1.35 -7.48 0.85
CA ALA A 39 2.80 -7.45 0.86
C ALA A 39 3.35 -6.08 1.27
N ALA A 40 2.74 -5.01 0.76
CA ALA A 40 3.13 -3.64 1.12
C ALA A 40 2.87 -3.30 2.58
N LEU A 41 1.71 -3.71 3.11
CA LEU A 41 1.37 -3.53 4.51
C LEU A 41 2.26 -4.38 5.43
N ALA A 42 2.59 -5.61 5.04
CA ALA A 42 3.52 -6.46 5.78
C ALA A 42 4.94 -5.88 5.83
N ALA A 43 5.42 -5.29 4.72
CA ALA A 43 6.68 -4.57 4.72
C ALA A 43 6.63 -3.34 5.64
N ALA A 44 5.53 -2.58 5.60
CA ALA A 44 5.35 -1.42 6.46
C ALA A 44 5.27 -1.79 7.96
N ASP A 45 4.58 -2.87 8.33
CA ASP A 45 4.50 -3.41 9.71
C ASP A 45 5.85 -3.91 10.22
N HIS A 46 6.67 -4.52 9.35
CA HIS A 46 8.00 -4.95 9.72
C HIS A 46 8.94 -3.78 10.05
N HIS A 47 8.82 -2.66 9.33
CA HIS A 47 9.72 -1.52 9.43
C HIS A 47 9.18 -0.36 10.28
N SER A 48 7.87 -0.27 10.50
CA SER A 48 7.21 0.79 11.25
C SER A 48 6.31 0.19 12.31
N ALA A 49 6.68 0.36 13.58
CA ALA A 49 5.86 -0.06 14.74
C ALA A 49 4.49 0.65 14.83
N GLY A 50 4.26 1.68 14.01
CA GLY A 50 2.97 2.36 13.88
C GLY A 50 2.03 1.71 12.86
N VAL A 51 2.51 0.75 12.06
CA VAL A 51 1.68 -0.09 11.21
C VAL A 51 1.63 -1.45 11.87
N THR A 52 0.44 -1.95 12.19
CA THR A 52 0.33 -3.30 12.72
C THR A 52 -0.97 -3.96 12.30
N GLY A 53 -0.89 -5.26 12.02
CA GLY A 53 -2.04 -6.07 11.66
C GLY A 53 -3.02 -6.21 12.84
N PRO A 54 -4.29 -6.55 12.56
CA PRO A 54 -4.81 -7.04 11.29
C PRO A 54 -5.22 -5.94 10.29
N TYR A 55 -5.00 -6.19 9.00
CA TYR A 55 -5.35 -5.27 7.92
C TYR A 55 -6.80 -5.40 7.47
N THR A 56 -7.50 -4.28 7.33
CA THR A 56 -8.87 -4.24 6.79
C THR A 56 -8.87 -3.70 5.37
N TYR A 57 -9.45 -4.47 4.43
CA TYR A 57 -9.59 -4.07 3.03
C TYR A 57 -11.02 -3.61 2.77
N VAL A 58 -11.18 -2.37 2.29
CA VAL A 58 -12.48 -1.80 1.93
C VAL A 58 -12.46 -1.45 0.45
N SER A 59 -13.49 -1.85 -0.29
CA SER A 59 -13.67 -1.49 -1.70
C SER A 59 -14.85 -0.52 -1.78
N THR A 60 -14.62 0.67 -2.33
CA THR A 60 -15.73 1.58 -2.62
C THR A 60 -16.37 1.18 -3.95
N PRO A 61 -17.71 1.10 -4.02
CA PRO A 61 -18.38 0.93 -5.29
C PRO A 61 -18.11 2.16 -6.17
N LYS A 62 -17.69 1.92 -7.41
CA LYS A 62 -17.48 2.98 -8.40
C LYS A 62 -18.88 3.46 -8.85
N LYS A 63 -19.24 4.71 -8.49
CA LYS A 63 -20.44 5.38 -9.04
C LYS A 63 -20.21 5.81 -10.47
#